data_AF-A0A3R7DPR7-F1
#
_entry.id   AF-A0A3R7DPR7-F1
#
_cell.length_a   1.000
_cell.length_b   1.000
_cell.length_c   1.000
_cell.angle_alpha   90.00
_cell.angle_beta   90.00
_cell.angle_gamma   90.00
#
_symmetry.space_group_name_H-M   'P 1'
#
loop_
_entity.id
_entity.type
_entity.pdbx_description
1 polymer ?
#
loop_
_entity_poly.entity_id
_entity_poly.type
_entity_poly.pdbx_seq_one_letter_code
_entity_poly.pdbx_strand_id
1 'polypeptide(L)'
;MISTDPWVWLSAFLTICSFTLLYGDNPLFRIGEYTYTATVVAHSVVTGIQTLRSRFLPLFTGAKPILIVPLILGIMSLFVVWKKYAWLASFPIAIMIGVGTGLSIRTLMATDVVGNINAVVSEAGKILVPPLSSQLGYFVRVVFTIAAVVYLLFTVFLRGPLSKPVEYIRTFGKYVFLAYLGLSVGNAVMQVSGLATSAINRLLRQWLGL
;
A
#
# COMPACT_ATOMS: atom_id res chain seq x y z
N MET A 1 -14.85 4.29 -32.74
CA MET A 1 -15.34 5.67 -32.95
C MET A 1 -14.63 6.55 -31.93
N ILE A 2 -14.04 7.67 -32.34
CA ILE A 2 -13.37 8.59 -31.41
C ILE A 2 -14.36 9.06 -30.34
N SER A 3 -13.94 9.03 -29.07
CA SER A 3 -14.80 9.46 -27.96
C SER A 3 -15.07 10.97 -28.02
N THR A 4 -16.31 11.35 -27.72
CA THR A 4 -16.79 12.73 -27.70
C THR A 4 -16.65 13.38 -26.31
N ASP A 5 -16.25 12.62 -25.28
CA ASP A 5 -16.22 13.10 -23.90
C ASP A 5 -14.98 13.96 -23.62
N PRO A 6 -15.12 15.22 -23.17
CA PRO A 6 -13.98 16.11 -22.89
C PRO A 6 -13.04 15.55 -21.83
N TRP A 7 -13.56 14.77 -20.87
CA TRP A 7 -12.77 14.12 -19.83
C TRP A 7 -11.85 13.03 -20.39
N VAL A 8 -12.31 12.30 -21.41
CA VAL A 8 -11.50 11.26 -22.07
C VAL A 8 -10.35 11.91 -22.83
N TRP A 9 -10.60 13.01 -23.53
CA TRP A 9 -9.58 13.82 -24.20
C TRP A 9 -8.52 14.37 -23.24
N LEU A 10 -8.95 14.94 -22.12
CA LEU A 10 -8.03 15.42 -21.08
C LEU A 10 -7.18 14.27 -20.54
N SER A 11 -7.81 13.14 -20.24
CA SER A 11 -7.10 11.96 -19.71
C SER A 11 -6.10 11.37 -20.72
N ALA A 12 -6.42 11.38 -22.01
CA ALA A 12 -5.54 10.95 -23.08
C ALA A 12 -4.33 11.89 -23.21
N PHE A 13 -4.57 13.21 -23.19
CA PHE A 13 -3.51 14.21 -23.23
C PHE A 13 -2.52 14.05 -22.06
N LEU A 14 -3.00 13.95 -20.82
CA LEU A 14 -2.13 13.73 -19.65
C LEU A 14 -1.36 12.42 -19.76
N THR A 15 -1.98 11.37 -20.31
CA THR A 15 -1.32 10.08 -20.50
C THR A 15 -0.17 10.17 -21.51
N ILE A 16 -0.34 10.92 -22.61
CA ILE A 16 0.73 11.21 -23.59
C ILE A 16 1.85 12.02 -22.95
N CYS A 17 1.51 13.05 -22.16
CA CYS A 17 2.50 13.82 -21.39
C CYS A 17 3.35 12.90 -20.49
N SER A 18 2.74 11.96 -19.78
CA SER A 18 3.46 11.00 -18.94
C SER A 18 4.35 10.03 -19.74
N PHE A 19 3.88 9.51 -20.86
CA PHE A 19 4.68 8.61 -21.71
C PHE A 19 5.86 9.31 -22.39
N THR A 20 5.83 10.64 -22.50
CA THR A 20 6.94 11.42 -23.06
C THR A 20 8.22 11.29 -22.20
N LEU A 21 8.11 10.91 -20.92
CA LEU A 21 9.26 10.57 -20.06
C LEU A 21 10.19 9.54 -20.68
N LEU A 22 9.66 8.57 -21.44
CA LEU A 22 10.47 7.53 -22.10
C LEU A 22 11.48 8.11 -23.10
N TYR A 23 11.20 9.29 -23.65
CA TYR A 23 12.07 10.00 -24.59
C TYR A 23 12.98 11.05 -23.92
N GLY A 24 12.92 11.17 -22.59
CA GLY A 24 13.70 12.12 -21.80
C GLY A 24 12.89 13.32 -21.28
N ASP A 25 13.61 14.27 -20.68
CA ASP A 25 13.05 15.47 -20.06
C ASP A 25 12.60 16.50 -21.11
N ASN A 26 11.36 16.38 -21.56
CA ASN A 26 10.73 17.28 -22.52
C ASN A 26 9.75 18.26 -21.85
N PRO A 27 9.50 19.45 -22.42
CA PRO A 27 8.56 20.41 -21.85
C PRO A 27 7.13 19.84 -21.70
N LEU A 28 6.73 18.91 -22.58
CA LEU A 28 5.45 18.22 -22.50
C LEU A 28 5.34 17.33 -21.26
N PHE A 29 6.42 16.68 -20.84
CA PHE A 29 6.44 15.89 -19.61
C PHE A 29 6.29 16.80 -18.38
N ARG A 30 7.02 17.93 -18.36
CA ARG A 30 6.93 18.92 -17.26
C ARG A 30 5.52 19.47 -17.06
N ILE A 31 4.76 19.68 -18.12
CA ILE A 31 3.34 20.10 -18.02
C ILE A 31 2.51 19.03 -17.28
N GLY A 32 2.70 17.76 -17.64
CA GLY A 32 2.05 16.63 -16.95
C GLY A 32 2.44 16.56 -15.46
N GLU A 33 3.71 16.75 -15.16
CA GLU A 33 4.22 16.73 -13.78
C GLU A 33 3.68 17.90 -12.93
N TYR A 34 3.69 19.12 -13.47
CA TYR A 34 3.18 20.30 -12.78
C TYR A 34 1.67 20.23 -12.55
N THR A 35 0.90 19.77 -13.55
CA THR A 35 -0.54 19.60 -13.41
C THR A 35 -0.90 18.51 -12.40
N TYR A 36 -0.18 17.39 -12.40
CA TYR A 36 -0.33 16.35 -11.39
C TYR A 36 -0.03 16.87 -9.98
N THR A 37 1.12 17.49 -9.79
CA THR A 37 1.54 18.03 -8.49
C THR A 37 0.57 19.11 -7.99
N ALA A 38 0.13 20.02 -8.88
CA ALA A 38 -0.86 21.04 -8.54
C ALA A 38 -2.20 20.42 -8.12
N THR A 39 -2.65 19.37 -8.78
CA THR A 39 -3.91 18.67 -8.45
C THR A 39 -3.81 17.99 -7.09
N VAL A 40 -2.68 17.32 -6.81
CA VAL A 40 -2.43 16.69 -5.51
C VAL A 40 -2.43 17.74 -4.39
N VAL A 41 -1.74 18.86 -4.59
CA VAL A 41 -1.72 19.97 -3.62
C VAL A 41 -3.13 20.54 -3.43
N ALA A 42 -3.85 20.84 -4.50
CA ALA A 42 -5.22 21.36 -4.42
C ALA A 42 -6.16 20.39 -3.67
N HIS A 43 -6.10 19.09 -3.98
CA HIS A 43 -6.88 18.06 -3.30
C HIS A 43 -6.53 17.98 -1.81
N SER A 44 -5.24 18.04 -1.45
CA SER A 44 -4.81 18.02 -0.04
C SER A 44 -5.32 19.25 0.74
N VAL A 45 -5.39 20.42 0.10
CA VAL A 45 -5.95 21.63 0.72
C VAL A 45 -7.46 21.50 0.93
N VAL A 46 -8.21 21.03 -0.06
CA VAL A 46 -9.68 20.85 0.05
C VAL A 46 -10.04 19.83 1.12
N THR A 47 -9.39 18.67 1.11
CA THR A 47 -9.58 17.63 2.13
C THR A 47 -9.15 18.11 3.51
N GLY A 48 -8.09 18.92 3.60
CA GLY A 48 -7.70 19.62 4.81
C GLY A 48 -8.82 20.50 5.35
N ILE A 49 -9.40 21.38 4.53
CA ILE A 49 -10.52 22.26 4.92
C ILE A 49 -11.74 21.44 5.36
N GLN A 50 -12.08 20.36 4.65
CA GLN A 50 -13.19 19.49 5.01
C GLN A 50 -12.95 18.76 6.34
N THR A 51 -11.70 18.37 6.61
CA THR A 51 -11.27 17.80 7.88
C THR A 51 -11.35 18.83 9.01
N LEU A 52 -10.96 20.07 8.77
CA LEU A 52 -11.19 21.16 9.72
C LEU A 52 -12.69 21.34 9.97
N ARG A 53 -13.53 21.44 8.94
CA ARG A 53 -14.97 21.64 9.11
C ARG A 53 -15.62 20.52 9.93
N SER A 54 -15.33 19.26 9.60
CA SER A 54 -15.90 18.09 10.28
C SER A 54 -15.41 17.92 11.73
N ARG A 55 -14.19 18.36 12.06
CA ARG A 55 -13.63 18.25 13.43
C ARG A 55 -13.87 19.48 14.30
N PHE A 56 -14.03 20.67 13.70
CA PHE A 56 -14.22 21.93 14.43
C PHE A 56 -15.70 22.29 14.64
N LEU A 57 -16.63 21.90 13.76
CA LEU A 57 -18.07 22.08 13.99
C LEU A 57 -18.60 21.44 15.30
N PRO A 58 -18.18 20.21 15.70
CA PRO A 58 -18.62 19.62 16.96
C PRO A 58 -18.01 20.24 18.22
N LEU A 59 -17.01 21.14 18.11
CA LEU A 59 -16.52 21.92 19.27
C LEU A 59 -17.54 22.96 19.73
N PHE A 60 -18.22 23.62 18.79
CA PHE A 60 -19.18 24.69 19.10
C PHE A 60 -20.52 24.14 19.61
N THR A 61 -20.83 22.87 19.36
CA THR A 61 -22.05 22.18 19.81
C THR A 61 -21.89 21.41 21.13
N GLY A 62 -20.70 21.48 21.76
CA GLY A 62 -20.50 21.02 23.15
C GLY A 62 -20.45 19.50 23.37
N ALA A 63 -20.48 18.67 22.33
CA ALA A 63 -20.62 17.22 22.50
C ALA A 63 -19.34 16.49 22.95
N LYS A 64 -18.13 17.04 22.71
CA LYS A 64 -16.85 16.37 23.03
C LYS A 64 -15.69 17.36 23.32
N PRO A 65 -15.38 17.68 24.59
CA PRO A 65 -14.28 18.59 24.96
C PRO A 65 -12.87 18.05 24.65
N ILE A 66 -12.73 16.75 24.34
CA ILE A 66 -11.45 16.12 23.99
C ILE A 66 -10.87 16.62 22.64
N LEU A 67 -11.68 17.27 21.79
CA LEU A 67 -11.22 17.79 20.49
C LEU A 67 -10.50 19.16 20.58
N ILE A 68 -10.34 19.73 21.77
CA ILE A 68 -9.54 20.95 21.98
C ILE A 68 -8.05 20.70 21.70
N VAL A 69 -7.54 19.51 22.03
CA VAL A 69 -6.13 19.14 21.79
C VAL A 69 -5.78 19.13 20.29
N PRO A 70 -6.56 18.48 19.40
CA PRO A 70 -6.40 18.61 17.94
C PRO A 70 -6.48 20.04 17.40
N LEU A 71 -7.28 20.92 18.01
CA LEU A 71 -7.43 22.30 17.57
C LEU A 71 -6.15 23.10 17.85
N ILE A 72 -5.59 22.97 19.05
CA ILE A 72 -4.32 23.61 19.43
C ILE A 72 -3.19 23.09 18.53
N LEU A 73 -3.12 21.77 18.31
CA LEU A 73 -2.14 21.15 17.42
C LEU A 73 -2.30 21.60 15.95
N GLY A 74 -3.54 21.79 15.49
CA GLY A 74 -3.84 22.32 14.16
C GLY A 74 -3.37 23.76 13.99
N ILE A 75 -3.62 24.63 14.98
CA ILE A 75 -3.14 26.01 14.99
C ILE A 75 -1.60 26.04 15.03
N MET A 76 -0.97 25.18 15.84
CA MET A 76 0.49 25.04 15.91
C MET A 76 1.09 24.62 14.57
N SER A 77 0.39 23.78 13.78
CA SER A 77 0.85 23.35 12.46
C SER A 77 0.84 24.45 11.39
N LEU A 78 -0.03 25.46 11.51
CA LEU A 78 -0.06 26.60 10.58
C LEU A 78 1.20 27.48 10.67
N PHE A 79 1.93 27.42 11.78
CA PHE A 79 3.18 28.15 11.96
C PHE A 79 4.37 27.57 11.16
N VAL A 80 4.20 26.45 10.43
CA VAL A 80 5.21 25.93 9.48
C VAL A 80 5.61 27.00 8.44
N VAL A 81 4.69 27.88 8.04
CA VAL A 81 4.93 28.88 6.99
C VAL A 81 5.94 29.94 7.44
N TRP A 82 6.08 30.17 8.75
CA TRP A 82 6.95 31.21 9.30
C TRP A 82 8.26 30.60 9.80
N LYS A 83 9.39 30.85 9.12
CA LYS A 83 10.72 30.33 9.49
C LYS A 83 11.11 30.57 10.96
N LYS A 84 10.61 31.65 11.58
CA LYS A 84 10.88 32.01 12.99
C LYS A 84 10.09 31.16 14.01
N TYR A 85 8.90 30.68 13.64
CA TYR A 85 8.00 29.92 14.54
C TYR A 85 7.83 28.45 14.12
N ALA A 86 8.56 27.99 13.10
CA ALA A 86 8.49 26.64 12.57
C ALA A 86 8.73 25.55 13.63
N TRP A 87 9.48 25.83 14.71
CA TRP A 87 9.68 24.88 15.81
C TRP A 87 8.37 24.48 16.53
N LEU A 88 7.38 25.38 16.56
CA LEU A 88 6.09 25.10 17.19
C LEU A 88 5.29 24.04 16.40
N ALA A 89 5.54 23.92 15.09
CA ALA A 89 4.96 22.89 14.27
C ALA A 89 5.61 21.50 14.43
N SER A 90 6.77 21.41 15.08
CA SER A 90 7.42 20.12 15.35
C SER A 90 6.61 19.26 16.33
N PHE A 91 5.88 19.86 17.27
CA PHE A 91 5.03 19.13 18.23
C PHE A 91 3.87 18.36 17.57
N PRO A 92 3.02 18.97 16.71
CA PRO A 92 1.97 18.23 16.02
C PRO A 92 2.53 17.17 15.08
N ILE A 93 3.66 17.43 14.43
CA ILE A 93 4.33 16.45 13.56
C ILE A 93 4.83 15.25 14.39
N ALA A 94 5.46 15.47 15.54
CA ALA A 94 5.91 14.42 16.44
C ALA A 94 4.75 13.56 16.96
N ILE A 95 3.62 14.19 17.31
CA ILE A 95 2.41 13.47 17.72
C ILE A 95 1.82 12.67 16.57
N MET A 96 1.76 13.22 15.34
CA MET A 96 1.32 12.47 14.17
C MET A 96 2.19 11.25 13.91
N ILE A 97 3.52 11.40 13.97
CA ILE A 97 4.45 10.29 13.78
C ILE A 97 4.29 9.27 14.91
N GLY A 98 4.14 9.70 16.17
CA GLY A 98 3.93 8.81 17.31
C GLY A 98 2.63 8.02 17.25
N VAL A 99 1.52 8.68 16.94
CA VAL A 99 0.22 8.01 16.74
C VAL A 99 0.26 7.11 15.51
N GLY A 100 0.87 7.57 14.42
CA GLY A 100 1.01 6.82 13.17
C GLY A 100 1.83 5.55 13.37
N THR A 101 2.97 5.63 14.05
CA THR A 101 3.81 4.47 14.39
C THR A 101 3.11 3.55 15.39
N GLY A 102 2.48 4.07 16.44
CA GLY A 102 1.74 3.26 17.41
C GLY A 102 0.59 2.48 16.77
N LEU A 103 -0.19 3.15 15.89
CA LEU A 103 -1.25 2.50 15.14
C LEU A 103 -0.68 1.46 14.17
N SER A 104 0.39 1.83 13.45
CA SER A 104 1.06 0.93 12.50
C SER A 104 1.55 -0.34 13.18
N ILE A 105 2.24 -0.23 14.33
CA ILE A 105 2.72 -1.40 15.09
C ILE A 105 1.56 -2.30 15.49
N ARG A 106 0.47 -1.72 16.00
CA ARG A 106 -0.73 -2.50 16.36
C ARG A 106 -1.33 -3.19 15.14
N THR A 107 -1.45 -2.50 14.01
CA THR A 107 -2.00 -3.07 12.78
C THR A 107 -1.10 -4.12 12.17
N LEU A 108 0.23 -3.94 12.21
CA LEU A 108 1.21 -4.94 11.74
C LEU A 108 1.08 -6.21 12.58
N MET A 109 0.98 -6.11 13.91
CA MET A 109 0.78 -7.28 14.76
C MET A 109 -0.57 -7.97 14.50
N ALA A 110 -1.66 -7.20 14.40
CA ALA A 110 -2.99 -7.76 14.19
C ALA A 110 -3.16 -8.38 12.80
N THR A 111 -2.63 -7.73 11.76
CA THR A 111 -2.84 -8.13 10.36
C THR A 111 -1.78 -9.12 9.92
N ASP A 112 -0.50 -8.81 10.14
CA ASP A 112 0.60 -9.59 9.59
C ASP A 112 0.95 -10.79 10.46
N VAL A 113 0.74 -10.73 11.78
CA VAL A 113 1.01 -11.88 12.66
C VAL A 113 -0.27 -12.67 12.87
N VAL A 114 -1.27 -12.06 13.53
CA VAL A 114 -2.51 -12.77 13.88
C VAL A 114 -3.34 -13.10 12.64
N GLY A 115 -3.45 -12.17 11.69
CA GLY A 115 -4.18 -12.39 10.44
C GLY A 115 -3.58 -13.50 9.59
N ASN A 116 -2.26 -13.52 9.40
CA ASN A 116 -1.61 -14.60 8.64
C ASN A 116 -1.69 -15.96 9.35
N ILE A 117 -1.59 -16.01 10.68
CA ILE A 117 -1.77 -17.27 11.44
C ILE A 117 -3.21 -17.78 11.28
N ASN A 118 -4.20 -16.91 11.47
CA ASN A 118 -5.61 -17.27 11.30
C ASN A 118 -5.92 -17.69 9.87
N ALA A 119 -5.29 -17.06 8.86
CA ALA A 119 -5.41 -17.47 7.47
C ALA A 119 -4.92 -18.91 7.28
N VAL A 120 -3.71 -19.24 7.73
CA VAL A 120 -3.13 -20.60 7.62
C VAL A 120 -4.01 -21.63 8.35
N VAL A 121 -4.48 -21.32 9.56
CA VAL A 121 -5.35 -22.22 10.34
C VAL A 121 -6.72 -22.41 9.66
N SER A 122 -7.31 -21.34 9.15
CA SER A 122 -8.60 -21.40 8.45
C SER A 122 -8.50 -22.16 7.12
N GLU A 123 -7.37 -22.05 6.44
CA GLU A 123 -7.08 -22.77 5.20
C GLU A 123 -6.82 -24.25 5.48
N ALA A 124 -6.13 -24.57 6.58
CA ALA A 124 -5.95 -25.95 7.03
C ALA A 124 -7.29 -26.65 7.31
N GLY A 125 -8.24 -25.95 7.94
CA GLY A 125 -9.60 -26.47 8.16
C GLY A 125 -10.43 -26.67 6.89
N LYS A 126 -10.11 -25.95 5.81
CA LYS A 126 -10.81 -26.04 4.51
C LYS A 126 -10.23 -27.10 3.58
N ILE A 127 -9.12 -27.75 3.94
CA ILE A 127 -8.53 -28.86 3.15
C ILE A 127 -9.53 -30.02 2.98
N LEU A 128 -10.47 -30.20 3.91
CA LEU A 128 -11.42 -31.33 3.90
C LEU A 128 -12.81 -30.95 3.36
N VAL A 129 -13.01 -29.71 2.91
CA VAL A 129 -14.32 -29.21 2.43
C VAL A 129 -14.31 -29.13 0.88
N PRO A 130 -15.26 -29.75 0.17
CA PRO A 130 -15.33 -29.70 -1.30
C PRO A 130 -15.55 -28.25 -1.79
N PRO A 131 -14.96 -27.84 -2.94
CA PRO A 131 -14.62 -28.64 -4.12
C PRO A 131 -13.14 -29.11 -4.23
N LEU A 132 -12.93 -30.26 -4.90
CA LEU A 132 -11.62 -30.91 -5.10
C LEU A 132 -10.57 -30.02 -5.80
N SER A 133 -10.99 -29.06 -6.62
CA SER A 133 -10.08 -28.18 -7.37
C SER A 133 -9.36 -27.16 -6.49
N SER A 134 -9.97 -26.72 -5.38
CA SER A 134 -9.37 -25.77 -4.45
C SER A 134 -8.63 -26.45 -3.28
N GLN A 135 -8.96 -27.72 -3.00
CA GLN A 135 -8.31 -28.52 -1.95
C GLN A 135 -6.80 -28.67 -2.14
N LEU A 136 -6.35 -28.90 -3.38
CA LEU A 136 -4.91 -28.98 -3.69
C LEU A 136 -4.21 -27.63 -3.45
N GLY A 137 -4.89 -26.52 -3.79
CA GLY A 137 -4.39 -25.17 -3.54
C GLY A 137 -4.22 -24.86 -2.05
N TYR A 138 -5.21 -25.21 -1.23
CA TYR A 138 -5.13 -25.03 0.22
C TYR A 138 -4.05 -25.90 0.85
N PHE A 139 -3.92 -27.16 0.42
CA PHE A 139 -2.89 -28.07 0.90
C PHE A 139 -1.48 -27.56 0.57
N VAL A 140 -1.24 -27.17 -0.69
CA VAL A 140 0.06 -26.62 -1.12
C VAL A 140 0.39 -25.35 -0.33
N ARG A 141 -0.57 -24.46 -0.12
CA ARG A 141 -0.36 -23.21 0.62
C ARG A 141 0.03 -23.45 2.08
N VAL A 142 -0.68 -24.33 2.79
CA VAL A 142 -0.38 -24.68 4.19
C VAL A 142 1.01 -25.34 4.30
N VAL A 143 1.32 -26.31 3.43
CA VAL A 143 2.62 -27.01 3.43
C VAL A 143 3.76 -26.05 3.10
N PHE A 144 3.57 -25.16 2.11
CA PHE A 144 4.58 -24.17 1.72
C PHE A 144 4.83 -23.16 2.84
N THR A 145 3.79 -22.69 3.53
CA THR A 145 3.96 -21.77 4.66
C THR A 145 4.70 -22.43 5.82
N ILE A 146 4.38 -23.68 6.18
CA ILE A 146 5.09 -24.41 7.23
C ILE A 146 6.55 -24.64 6.83
N ALA A 147 6.82 -25.10 5.60
CA ALA A 147 8.18 -25.31 5.12
C ALA A 147 9.02 -24.02 5.08
N ALA A 148 8.41 -22.90 4.70
CA ALA A 148 9.05 -21.58 4.72
C ALA A 148 9.35 -21.11 6.15
N VAL A 149 8.43 -21.30 7.11
CA VAL A 149 8.66 -20.98 8.52
C VAL A 149 9.81 -21.82 9.09
N VAL A 150 9.85 -23.13 8.80
CA VAL A 150 10.95 -24.01 9.21
C VAL A 150 12.28 -23.58 8.59
N TYR A 151 12.29 -23.10 7.34
CA TYR A 151 13.49 -22.56 6.71
C TYR A 151 13.97 -21.24 7.36
N LEU A 152 13.04 -20.33 7.70
CA LEU A 152 13.34 -19.03 8.30
C LEU A 152 13.67 -19.10 9.80
N LEU A 153 13.35 -20.21 10.47
CA LEU A 153 13.81 -20.48 11.83
C LEU A 153 15.30 -20.84 11.81
N PHE A 154 16.15 -19.81 11.69
CA PHE A 154 17.61 -19.91 11.76
C PHE A 154 18.14 -20.40 13.12
N THR A 155 17.27 -20.47 14.14
CA THR A 155 17.61 -20.78 15.54
C THR A 155 17.77 -22.27 15.83
N VAL A 156 17.31 -23.17 14.95
CA VAL A 156 17.42 -24.62 15.19
C VAL A 156 18.78 -25.14 14.69
N PHE A 157 19.82 -24.97 15.50
CA PHE A 157 21.08 -25.70 15.29
C PHE A 157 20.92 -27.14 15.78
N LEU A 158 20.60 -28.08 14.89
CA LEU A 158 20.61 -29.51 15.22
C LEU A 158 22.06 -30.02 15.34
N ARG A 159 22.62 -30.00 16.55
CA ARG A 159 23.63 -30.99 16.94
C ARG A 159 22.90 -32.23 17.47
N GLY A 160 22.56 -33.16 16.57
CA GLY A 160 21.95 -34.44 16.94
C GLY A 160 21.51 -35.33 15.75
N PRO A 161 21.20 -36.62 16.00
CA PRO A 161 20.89 -37.64 14.97
C PRO A 161 19.59 -37.43 14.18
N LEU A 162 18.75 -36.46 14.55
CA LEU A 162 17.58 -35.99 13.79
C LEU A 162 17.95 -34.94 12.70
N SER A 163 19.24 -34.70 12.46
CA SER A 163 19.74 -33.70 11.51
C SER A 163 19.33 -33.97 10.07
N LYS A 164 19.38 -35.23 9.60
CA LYS A 164 19.11 -35.58 8.20
C LYS A 164 17.69 -35.27 7.70
N PRO A 165 16.59 -35.64 8.40
CA PRO A 165 15.24 -35.32 7.93
C PRO A 165 14.94 -33.81 8.00
N VAL A 166 15.47 -33.10 9.01
CA VAL A 166 15.26 -31.65 9.14
C VAL A 166 16.04 -30.88 8.07
N GLU A 167 17.23 -31.36 7.68
CA GLU A 167 18.02 -30.81 6.58
C GLU A 167 17.29 -30.90 5.23
N TYR A 168 16.61 -32.03 4.95
CA TYR A 168 15.83 -32.19 3.73
C TYR A 168 14.64 -31.22 3.66
N ILE A 169 13.89 -31.09 4.78
CA ILE A 169 12.77 -30.14 4.89
C ILE A 169 13.26 -28.70 4.72
N ARG A 170 14.45 -28.36 5.25
CA ARG A 170 15.03 -27.03 5.11
C ARG A 170 15.47 -26.73 3.67
N THR A 171 16.05 -27.70 2.97
CA THR A 171 16.40 -27.56 1.54
C THR A 171 15.14 -27.38 0.70
N PHE A 172 14.07 -28.12 0.96
CA PHE A 172 12.78 -27.92 0.32
C PHE A 172 12.18 -26.54 0.64
N GLY A 173 12.20 -26.13 1.91
CA GLY A 173 11.75 -24.81 2.37
C GLY A 173 12.52 -23.65 1.73
N LYS A 174 13.82 -23.82 1.44
CA LYS A 174 14.62 -22.84 0.69
C LYS A 174 14.07 -22.62 -0.71
N TYR A 175 13.76 -23.68 -1.45
CA TYR A 175 13.20 -23.57 -2.81
C TYR A 175 11.81 -22.95 -2.79
N VAL A 176 10.97 -23.33 -1.82
CA VAL A 176 9.66 -22.72 -1.61
C VAL A 176 9.79 -21.22 -1.33
N PHE A 177 10.73 -20.83 -0.48
CA PHE A 177 10.97 -19.42 -0.15
C PHE A 177 11.45 -18.61 -1.36
N LEU A 178 12.36 -19.18 -2.17
CA LEU A 178 12.81 -18.56 -3.42
C LEU A 178 11.66 -18.41 -4.43
N ALA A 179 10.80 -19.42 -4.56
CA ALA A 179 9.62 -19.35 -5.42
C ALA A 179 8.63 -18.26 -4.94
N TYR A 180 8.41 -18.15 -3.63
CA TYR A 180 7.56 -17.09 -3.05
C TYR A 180 8.11 -15.69 -3.31
N LEU A 181 9.42 -15.48 -3.11
CA LEU A 181 10.06 -14.20 -3.44
C LEU A 181 9.93 -13.87 -4.93
N GLY A 182 10.11 -14.87 -5.80
CA GLY A 182 9.89 -14.72 -7.24
C GLY A 182 8.45 -14.32 -7.58
N LEU A 183 7.45 -14.94 -6.96
CA LEU A 183 6.03 -14.57 -7.12
C LEU A 183 5.74 -13.16 -6.60
N SER A 184 6.33 -12.76 -5.47
CA SER A 184 6.16 -11.41 -4.90
C SER A 184 6.71 -10.34 -5.85
N VAL A 185 7.90 -10.56 -6.40
CA VAL A 185 8.49 -9.68 -7.43
C VAL A 185 7.63 -9.68 -8.70
N GLY A 186 7.15 -10.85 -9.14
CA GLY A 186 6.24 -10.97 -10.28
C GLY A 186 4.95 -10.18 -10.09
N ASN A 187 4.35 -10.22 -8.90
CA ASN A 187 3.17 -9.42 -8.56
C ASN A 187 3.45 -7.91 -8.59
N ALA A 188 4.63 -7.48 -8.13
CA ALA A 188 5.03 -6.07 -8.22
C ALA A 188 5.18 -5.61 -9.68
N VAL A 189 5.83 -6.42 -10.53
CA VAL A 189 5.95 -6.16 -11.97
C VAL A 189 4.58 -6.15 -12.66
N MET A 190 3.68 -7.06 -12.27
CA MET A 190 2.31 -7.11 -12.78
C MET A 190 1.52 -5.84 -12.43
N GLN A 191 1.69 -5.28 -11.23
CA GLN A 191 1.06 -4.03 -10.86
C GLN A 191 1.55 -2.87 -11.75
N VAL A 192 2.85 -2.75 -11.97
CA VAL A 192 3.42 -1.69 -12.82
C VAL A 192 2.99 -1.84 -14.28
N SER A 193 3.09 -3.05 -14.84
CA SER A 193 2.64 -3.33 -16.20
C SER A 193 1.11 -3.20 -16.36
N GLY A 194 0.34 -3.50 -15.31
CA GLY A 194 -1.10 -3.29 -15.28
C GLY A 194 -1.49 -1.81 -15.34
N LEU A 195 -0.75 -0.94 -14.63
CA LEU A 195 -0.92 0.51 -14.73
C LEU A 195 -0.58 1.02 -16.14
N ALA A 196 0.52 0.54 -16.72
CA ALA A 196 0.89 0.88 -18.11
C ALA A 196 -0.15 0.41 -19.13
N THR A 197 -0.64 -0.82 -18.98
CA THR A 197 -1.70 -1.38 -19.83
C THR A 197 -3.00 -0.59 -19.69
N SER A 198 -3.35 -0.18 -18.47
CA SER A 198 -4.53 0.66 -18.22
C SER A 198 -4.41 2.03 -18.89
N ALA A 199 -3.21 2.62 -18.87
CA ALA A 199 -2.91 3.87 -19.56
C ALA A 199 -3.00 3.72 -21.10
N ILE A 200 -2.46 2.64 -21.66
CA ILE A 200 -2.55 2.34 -23.10
C ILE A 200 -4.00 2.05 -23.52
N ASN A 201 -4.74 1.29 -22.70
CA ASN A 201 -6.15 0.97 -22.94
C ASN A 201 -7.01 2.24 -22.96
N ARG A 202 -6.71 3.21 -22.08
CA ARG A 202 -7.35 4.53 -22.07
C ARG A 202 -7.07 5.30 -23.36
N LEU A 203 -5.85 5.24 -23.89
CA LEU A 203 -5.50 5.89 -25.16
C LEU A 203 -6.15 5.22 -26.39
N LEU A 204 -6.06 3.89 -26.50
CA LEU A 204 -6.49 3.17 -27.70
C LEU A 204 -7.99 2.91 -27.72
N ARG A 205 -8.52 2.35 -26.63
CA ARG A 205 -9.93 1.96 -26.56
C ARG A 205 -10.84 3.09 -26.14
N GLN A 206 -10.48 3.83 -25.10
CA GLN A 206 -11.38 4.87 -24.58
C GLN A 206 -11.33 6.13 -25.45
N TRP A 207 -10.16 6.55 -25.93
CA TRP A 207 -10.04 7.76 -26.75
C TRP A 207 -10.24 7.51 -28.26
N LEU A 208 -9.48 6.58 -28.88
CA LEU A 208 -9.63 6.27 -30.32
C LEU A 208 -10.83 5.35 -30.64
N GLY A 209 -11.29 4.55 -29.67
CA GLY A 209 -12.36 3.58 -29.89
C GLY A 209 -11.94 2.43 -30.81
N LEU A 210 -10.65 2.06 -30.77
CA LEU A 210 -10.05 0.89 -31.43
C LEU A 210 -10.01 -0.32 -30.49
#